data_AF-A0A9E4GRA6-F1
#
_entry.id   AF-A0A9E4GRA6-F1
#
_cell.length_a   1.000
_cell.length_b   1.000
_cell.length_c   1.000
_cell.angle_alpha   90.00
_cell.angle_beta   90.00
_cell.angle_gamma   90.00
#
_symmetry.space_group_name_H-M   'P 1'
#
loop_
_entity.id
_entity.type
_entity.pdbx_description
1 polymer ?
#
loop_
_entity_poly.entity_id
_entity_poly.type
_entity_poly.pdbx_seq_one_letter_code
_entity_poly.pdbx_strand_id
1 'polypeptide(L)'
;MKALRQRERRTLAALATAILLFCALVLVGNSSLNPLNQLRALHDQLGRAGLVIALLMTAQALRVGILRKNDVTALFRAATFLIFGSMLLQALMGLLLYAEGLRPAQDVHIIYGMATVLALPFFMFVEMTARKRPAMGSYIWGFGLLAGIALRSILTG
;
A
#
# COMPACT_ATOMS: atom_id res chain seq x y z
N MET A 1 0.98 -24.79 19.17
CA MET A 1 0.10 -24.12 18.16
C MET A 1 -0.70 -22.92 18.68
N LYS A 2 -1.31 -22.93 19.89
CA LYS A 2 -2.10 -21.78 20.40
C LYS A 2 -1.28 -20.48 20.58
N ALA A 3 -0.05 -20.57 21.08
CA ALA A 3 0.82 -19.41 21.30
C ALA A 3 1.23 -18.66 20.01
N LEU A 4 1.43 -19.38 18.90
CA LEU A 4 1.75 -18.80 17.58
C LEU A 4 0.59 -17.97 17.04
N ARG A 5 -0.64 -18.50 17.07
CA ARG A 5 -1.86 -17.78 16.66
C ARG A 5 -2.12 -16.53 17.52
N GLN A 6 -1.82 -16.60 18.81
CA GLN A 6 -1.98 -15.46 19.71
C GLN A 6 -0.97 -14.34 19.40
N ARG A 7 0.26 -14.70 19.03
CA ARG A 7 1.28 -13.74 18.57
C ARG A 7 0.86 -13.06 17.27
N GLU A 8 0.36 -13.82 16.30
CA GLU A 8 -0.14 -13.30 15.02
C GLU A 8 -1.29 -12.32 15.21
N ARG A 9 -2.28 -12.66 16.05
CA ARG A 9 -3.40 -11.77 16.39
C ARG A 9 -2.95 -10.47 17.03
N ARG A 10 -1.96 -10.52 17.92
CA ARG A 10 -1.38 -9.31 18.54
C ARG A 10 -0.69 -8.41 17.53
N THR A 11 0.06 -8.98 16.57
CA THR A 11 0.66 -8.19 15.48
C THR A 11 -0.37 -7.60 14.53
N LEU A 12 -1.43 -8.34 14.18
CA LEU A 12 -2.51 -7.83 13.35
C LEU A 12 -3.24 -6.67 14.04
N ALA A 13 -3.56 -6.83 15.33
CA ALA A 13 -4.18 -5.78 16.13
C ALA A 13 -3.28 -4.55 16.21
N ALA A 14 -1.97 -4.73 16.47
CA ALA A 14 -1.03 -3.61 16.52
C ALA A 14 -0.91 -2.86 15.18
N LEU A 15 -0.88 -3.59 14.06
CA LEU A 15 -0.87 -3.00 12.72
C LEU A 15 -2.16 -2.22 12.43
N ALA A 16 -3.31 -2.79 12.73
CA ALA A 16 -4.60 -2.13 12.56
C ALA A 16 -4.68 -0.85 13.42
N THR A 17 -4.26 -0.92 14.68
CA THR A 17 -4.21 0.24 15.58
C THR A 17 -3.26 1.31 15.07
N ALA A 18 -2.07 0.94 14.57
CA ALA A 18 -1.11 1.91 14.01
C ALA A 18 -1.68 2.62 12.77
N ILE A 19 -2.39 1.90 11.91
CA ILE A 19 -3.07 2.47 10.74
C ILE A 19 -4.19 3.42 11.17
N LEU A 20 -5.02 3.02 12.14
CA LEU A 20 -6.09 3.87 12.66
C LEU A 20 -5.56 5.12 13.35
N LEU A 21 -4.47 5.01 14.12
CA LEU A 21 -3.81 6.15 14.75
C LEU A 21 -3.20 7.10 13.72
N PHE A 22 -2.58 6.56 12.66
CA PHE A 22 -2.09 7.37 11.56
C PHE A 22 -3.24 8.13 10.89
N CYS A 23 -4.32 7.44 10.49
CA CYS A 23 -5.50 8.08 9.92
C CYS A 23 -6.10 9.15 10.84
N ALA A 24 -6.22 8.87 12.14
CA ALA A 24 -6.73 9.84 13.12
C ALA A 24 -5.81 11.07 13.26
N LEU A 25 -4.49 10.86 13.31
CA LEU A 25 -3.51 11.96 13.37
C LEU A 25 -3.62 12.86 12.13
N VAL A 26 -3.74 12.24 10.95
CA VAL A 26 -3.91 12.96 9.68
C VAL A 26 -5.22 13.76 9.65
N LEU A 27 -6.34 13.18 10.10
CA LEU A 27 -7.64 13.85 10.12
C LEU A 27 -7.68 15.02 11.11
N VAL A 28 -7.14 14.83 12.31
CA VAL A 28 -7.12 15.87 13.36
C VAL A 28 -6.23 17.04 12.95
N GLY A 29 -5.05 16.76 12.37
CA GLY A 29 -4.10 17.79 11.94
C GLY A 29 -4.60 18.71 10.83
N ASN A 30 -5.64 18.32 10.09
CA ASN A 30 -6.17 19.06 8.94
C ASN A 30 -7.59 19.62 9.17
N SER A 31 -8.11 19.54 10.40
CA SER A 31 -9.51 19.84 10.74
C SER A 31 -9.97 21.27 10.44
N SER A 32 -9.05 22.23 10.28
CA SER A 32 -9.33 23.63 9.94
C SER A 32 -9.43 23.93 8.44
N LEU A 33 -9.11 22.96 7.57
CA LEU A 33 -9.18 23.12 6.12
C LEU A 33 -10.62 22.93 5.61
N ASN A 34 -10.95 23.52 4.46
CA ASN A 34 -12.20 23.18 3.77
C ASN A 34 -12.17 21.70 3.29
N PRO A 35 -13.33 21.06 3.02
CA PRO A 35 -13.39 19.64 2.71
C PRO A 35 -12.50 19.21 1.52
N LEU A 36 -12.40 20.06 0.49
CA LEU A 36 -11.59 19.79 -0.69
C LEU A 36 -10.08 19.76 -0.37
N ASN A 37 -9.61 20.73 0.43
CA ASN A 37 -8.21 20.78 0.88
C ASN A 37 -7.89 19.66 1.88
N GLN A 38 -8.86 19.24 2.70
CA GLN A 38 -8.72 18.05 3.54
C GLN A 38 -8.54 16.78 2.69
N LEU A 39 -9.35 16.60 1.65
CA LEU A 39 -9.25 15.48 0.72
C LEU A 39 -7.88 15.45 0.04
N ARG A 40 -7.40 16.61 -0.43
CA ARG A 40 -6.06 16.76 -1.02
C ARG A 40 -4.96 16.41 -0.01
N ALA A 41 -5.02 16.95 1.20
CA ALA A 41 -4.02 16.67 2.24
C ALA A 41 -3.99 15.17 2.60
N LEU A 42 -5.16 14.55 2.73
CA LEU A 42 -5.29 13.10 2.94
C LEU A 42 -4.67 12.32 1.77
N HIS A 43 -4.96 12.72 0.52
CA HIS A 43 -4.39 12.09 -0.66
C HIS A 43 -2.85 12.20 -0.63
N ASP A 44 -2.29 13.37 -0.40
CA ASP A 44 -0.83 13.55 -0.37
C ASP A 44 -0.15 12.71 0.73
N GLN A 45 -0.76 12.68 1.93
CA GLN A 45 -0.21 11.96 3.07
C GLN A 45 -0.32 10.44 2.91
N LEU A 46 -1.45 9.94 2.41
CA LEU A 46 -1.62 8.52 2.11
C LEU A 46 -0.68 8.05 1.00
N GLY A 47 -0.41 8.88 -0.02
CA GLY A 47 0.56 8.57 -1.07
C GLY A 47 1.97 8.36 -0.49
N ARG A 48 2.43 9.28 0.37
CA ARG A 48 3.74 9.18 1.04
C ARG A 48 3.82 7.98 1.99
N ALA A 49 2.79 7.76 2.79
CA ALA A 49 2.70 6.59 3.67
C ALA A 49 2.72 5.29 2.86
N GLY A 50 2.00 5.25 1.74
CA GLY A 50 1.98 4.14 0.79
C GLY A 50 3.37 3.79 0.26
N LEU A 51 4.15 4.80 -0.14
CA LEU A 51 5.54 4.60 -0.58
C LEU A 51 6.41 3.99 0.53
N VAL A 52 6.37 4.55 1.74
CA VAL A 52 7.13 4.02 2.89
C VAL A 52 6.75 2.58 3.18
N ILE A 53 5.45 2.28 3.21
CA ILE A 53 4.95 0.92 3.45
C ILE A 53 5.37 -0.03 2.31
N ALA A 54 5.34 0.40 1.06
CA ALA A 54 5.80 -0.41 -0.07
C ALA A 54 7.29 -0.75 0.04
N LEU A 55 8.13 0.20 0.45
CA LEU A 55 9.56 -0.05 0.71
C LEU A 55 9.76 -1.04 1.88
N LEU A 56 9.02 -0.86 2.97
CA LEU A 56 9.07 -1.78 4.12
C LEU A 56 8.62 -3.20 3.75
N MET A 57 7.56 -3.32 2.95
CA MET A 57 7.07 -4.62 2.46
C MET A 57 8.05 -5.26 1.47
N THR A 58 8.73 -4.47 0.64
CA THR A 58 9.82 -4.96 -0.21
C THR A 58 10.95 -5.52 0.63
N ALA A 59 11.42 -4.78 1.64
CA ALA A 59 12.45 -5.24 2.56
C ALA A 59 12.03 -6.52 3.32
N GLN A 60 10.77 -6.57 3.76
CA GLN A 60 10.22 -7.74 4.43
C GLN A 60 10.09 -8.95 3.48
N ALA A 61 9.70 -8.74 2.23
CA ALA A 61 9.65 -9.79 1.21
C ALA A 61 11.04 -10.34 0.91
N LEU A 62 12.07 -9.48 0.79
CA LEU A 62 13.47 -9.88 0.63
C LEU A 62 13.95 -10.71 1.82
N ARG A 63 13.64 -10.27 3.04
CA ARG A 63 14.00 -11.00 4.27
C ARG A 63 13.32 -12.36 4.34
N VAL A 64 12.04 -12.47 4.02
CA VAL A 64 11.30 -13.75 4.06
C VAL A 64 11.74 -14.68 2.93
N GLY A 65 11.79 -14.17 1.70
CA GLY A 65 12.03 -14.97 0.50
C GLY A 65 13.50 -15.32 0.27
N ILE A 66 14.43 -14.37 0.46
CA ILE A 66 15.85 -14.58 0.17
C ILE A 66 16.60 -15.03 1.42
N LEU A 67 16.53 -14.25 2.51
CA LEU A 67 17.35 -14.52 3.70
C LEU A 67 16.86 -15.75 4.48
N ARG A 68 15.54 -15.90 4.59
CA ARG A 68 14.92 -17.01 5.33
C ARG A 68 14.47 -18.17 4.46
N LYS A 69 14.48 -18.02 3.14
CA LYS A 69 14.02 -19.02 2.16
C LYS A 69 12.63 -19.58 2.48
N ASN A 70 11.77 -18.74 3.07
CA ASN A 70 10.42 -19.09 3.47
C ASN A 70 9.40 -18.63 2.43
N ASP A 71 8.21 -19.23 2.50
CA ASP A 71 7.08 -18.88 1.65
C ASP A 71 6.20 -17.79 2.28
N VAL A 72 5.22 -17.33 1.50
CA VAL A 72 4.27 -16.28 1.86
C VAL A 72 3.45 -16.70 3.08
N THR A 73 3.52 -15.90 4.15
CA THR A 73 2.74 -16.14 5.37
C THR A 73 1.34 -15.56 5.26
N ALA A 74 0.40 -16.08 6.06
CA ALA A 74 -0.95 -15.54 6.15
C ALA A 74 -0.97 -14.05 6.54
N LEU A 75 -0.07 -13.66 7.47
CA LEU A 75 0.08 -12.26 7.88
C LEU A 75 0.58 -11.37 6.74
N PHE A 76 1.57 -11.83 5.96
CA PHE A 76 2.07 -11.07 4.82
C PHE A 76 0.98 -10.87 3.77
N ARG A 77 0.17 -11.91 3.52
CA ARG A 77 -0.97 -11.85 2.60
C ARG A 77 -2.04 -10.87 3.10
N ALA A 78 -2.39 -10.92 4.38
CA ALA A 78 -3.34 -9.97 4.98
C ALA A 78 -2.86 -8.51 4.85
N ALA A 79 -1.58 -8.26 5.14
CA ALA A 79 -0.98 -6.94 4.94
C ALA A 79 -1.02 -6.50 3.47
N THR A 80 -0.78 -7.42 2.53
CA THR A 80 -0.87 -7.13 1.10
C THR A 80 -2.27 -6.69 0.69
N PHE A 81 -3.32 -7.39 1.13
CA PHE A 81 -4.70 -6.99 0.84
C PHE A 81 -5.05 -5.63 1.45
N LEU A 82 -4.56 -5.34 2.65
CA LEU A 82 -4.76 -4.04 3.29
C LEU A 82 -4.10 -2.91 2.48
N ILE A 83 -2.88 -3.12 1.99
CA ILE A 83 -2.16 -2.13 1.17
C ILE A 83 -2.85 -1.96 -0.18
N PHE A 84 -3.30 -3.05 -0.80
CA PHE A 84 -4.09 -2.95 -2.03
C PHE A 84 -5.36 -2.10 -1.80
N GLY A 85 -6.08 -2.35 -0.70
CA GLY A 85 -7.25 -1.56 -0.34
C GLY A 85 -6.94 -0.08 -0.15
N SER A 86 -5.79 0.26 0.47
CA SER A 86 -5.38 1.65 0.61
C SER A 86 -4.96 2.30 -0.71
N MET A 87 -4.31 1.57 -1.62
CA MET A 87 -3.99 2.07 -2.97
C MET A 87 -5.27 2.29 -3.80
N LEU A 88 -6.27 1.43 -3.66
CA LEU A 88 -7.57 1.61 -4.30
C LEU A 88 -8.27 2.87 -3.77
N LEU A 89 -8.32 3.03 -2.44
CA LEU A 89 -8.88 4.23 -1.82
C LEU A 89 -8.15 5.50 -2.30
N GLN A 90 -6.83 5.45 -2.40
CA GLN A 90 -6.00 6.54 -2.89
C GLN A 90 -6.37 6.94 -4.33
N ALA A 91 -6.55 5.96 -5.22
CA ALA A 91 -6.96 6.23 -6.59
C ALA A 91 -8.38 6.83 -6.67
N LEU A 92 -9.31 6.35 -5.84
CA LEU A 92 -10.66 6.91 -5.75
C LEU A 92 -10.63 8.37 -5.27
N MET A 93 -9.82 8.70 -4.26
CA MET A 93 -9.63 10.08 -3.82
C MET A 93 -9.04 10.96 -4.92
N GLY A 94 -8.05 10.46 -5.67
CA GLY A 94 -7.48 11.17 -6.82
C GLY A 94 -8.50 11.46 -7.92
N LEU A 95 -9.38 10.49 -8.21
CA LEU A 95 -10.48 10.68 -9.17
C LEU A 95 -11.51 11.71 -8.68
N LEU A 96 -11.83 11.73 -7.38
CA LEU A 96 -12.70 12.75 -6.80
C LEU A 96 -12.06 14.15 -6.92
N LEU A 97 -10.78 14.30 -6.57
CA LEU A 97 -10.07 15.57 -6.74
C LEU A 97 -10.08 16.03 -8.21
N TYR A 98 -9.87 15.10 -9.14
CA TYR A 98 -9.92 15.38 -10.57
C TYR A 98 -11.31 15.83 -11.04
N ALA A 99 -12.39 15.22 -10.52
CA ALA A 99 -13.77 15.59 -10.83
C ALA A 99 -14.13 16.99 -10.29
N GLU A 100 -13.56 17.38 -9.14
CA GLU A 100 -13.67 18.72 -8.54
C GLU A 100 -12.77 19.76 -9.22
N GLY A 101 -12.10 19.40 -10.32
CA GLY A 101 -11.28 20.31 -11.13
C GLY A 101 -9.83 20.49 -10.66
N LEU A 102 -9.41 19.82 -9.58
CA LEU A 102 -7.99 19.79 -9.19
C LEU A 102 -7.22 18.86 -10.13
N ARG A 103 -6.21 19.41 -10.79
CA ARG A 103 -5.37 18.67 -11.74
C ARG A 103 -4.02 18.30 -11.10
N PRO A 104 -3.46 17.11 -11.41
CA PRO A 104 -2.07 16.83 -11.08
C PRO A 104 -1.14 17.75 -11.87
N ALA A 105 0.12 17.87 -11.43
CA ALA A 105 1.12 18.64 -12.16
C ALA A 105 1.39 18.08 -13.57
N GLN A 106 1.26 16.77 -13.76
CA GLN A 106 1.44 16.09 -15.04
C GLN A 106 0.36 15.02 -15.25
N ASP A 107 -0.20 14.94 -16.47
CA ASP A 107 -1.27 13.98 -16.80
C ASP A 107 -0.87 12.51 -16.63
N VAL A 108 0.44 12.21 -16.74
CA VAL A 108 0.99 10.87 -16.49
C VAL A 108 0.74 10.38 -15.07
N HIS A 109 0.45 11.27 -14.11
CA HIS A 109 0.05 10.91 -12.75
C HIS A 109 -1.16 9.98 -12.74
N ILE A 110 -2.13 10.18 -13.62
CA ILE A 110 -3.34 9.34 -13.71
C ILE A 110 -2.96 7.91 -14.10
N ILE A 111 -2.03 7.75 -15.05
CA ILE A 111 -1.52 6.45 -15.49
C ILE A 111 -0.80 5.76 -14.33
N TYR A 112 0.06 6.48 -13.59
CA TYR A 112 0.72 5.91 -12.42
C TYR A 112 -0.27 5.55 -11.31
N GLY A 113 -1.31 6.36 -11.08
CA GLY A 113 -2.38 6.07 -10.13
C GLY A 113 -3.16 4.79 -10.46
N MET A 114 -3.44 4.53 -11.74
CA MET A 114 -4.02 3.24 -12.16
C MET A 114 -3.03 2.09 -11.96
N ALA A 115 -1.75 2.32 -12.28
CA ALA A 115 -0.71 1.30 -12.16
C ALA A 115 -0.46 0.89 -10.69
N THR A 116 -0.57 1.79 -9.71
CA THR A 116 -0.46 1.43 -8.28
C THR A 116 -1.58 0.48 -7.83
N VAL A 117 -2.81 0.68 -8.32
CA VAL A 117 -3.95 -0.19 -8.03
C VAL A 117 -3.75 -1.57 -8.64
N LEU A 118 -3.25 -1.65 -9.87
CA LEU A 118 -3.11 -2.90 -10.61
C LEU A 118 -1.88 -3.73 -10.22
N ALA A 119 -0.84 -3.10 -9.65
CA ALA A 119 0.40 -3.76 -9.31
C ALA A 119 0.18 -4.98 -8.39
N LEU A 120 -0.47 -4.79 -7.23
CA LEU A 120 -0.61 -5.89 -6.26
C LEU A 120 -1.54 -7.03 -6.74
N PRO A 121 -2.72 -6.78 -7.35
CA PRO A 121 -3.55 -7.84 -7.93
C PRO A 121 -2.81 -8.75 -8.89
N PHE A 122 -1.95 -8.18 -9.75
CA PHE A 122 -1.14 -8.97 -10.67
C PHE A 122 -0.19 -9.93 -9.92
N PHE A 123 0.56 -9.45 -8.93
CA PHE A 123 1.50 -10.30 -8.19
C PHE A 123 0.82 -11.26 -7.20
N MET A 124 -0.37 -10.91 -6.71
CA MET A 124 -1.24 -11.85 -5.98
C MET A 124 -1.68 -13.00 -6.88
N PHE A 125 -2.09 -12.72 -8.12
CA PHE A 125 -2.42 -13.74 -9.10
C PHE A 125 -1.23 -14.65 -9.43
N VAL A 126 -0.05 -14.08 -9.66
CA VAL A 126 1.20 -14.84 -9.89
C VAL A 126 1.50 -15.76 -8.71
N GLU A 127 1.32 -15.27 -7.48
CA GLU A 127 1.53 -16.10 -6.29
C GLU A 127 0.55 -17.27 -6.20
N MET A 128 -0.74 -17.03 -6.44
CA MET A 128 -1.78 -18.07 -6.35
C MET A 128 -1.63 -19.14 -7.44
N THR A 129 -1.02 -18.81 -8.57
CA THR A 129 -0.81 -19.72 -9.71
C THR A 129 0.57 -20.37 -9.74
N ALA A 130 1.47 -20.01 -8.81
CA ALA A 130 2.82 -20.56 -8.76
C ALA A 130 2.83 -22.05 -8.38
N ARG A 131 3.42 -22.89 -9.24
CA ARG A 131 3.58 -24.34 -9.00
C ARG A 131 4.81 -24.69 -8.15
N LYS A 132 5.81 -23.80 -8.08
CA LYS A 132 7.03 -23.98 -7.28
C LYS A 132 7.05 -23.01 -6.10
N ARG A 133 7.33 -23.52 -4.90
CA ARG A 133 7.55 -22.73 -3.68
C ARG A 133 9.05 -22.55 -3.41
N PRO A 134 9.45 -21.46 -2.73
CA PRO A 134 8.62 -20.37 -2.21
C PRO A 134 8.15 -19.39 -3.31
N ALA A 135 6.90 -18.96 -3.25
CA ALA A 135 6.32 -18.01 -4.22
C ALA A 135 6.64 -16.54 -3.89
N MET A 136 7.49 -16.32 -2.88
CA MET A 136 7.80 -15.00 -2.32
C MET A 136 8.42 -14.03 -3.33
N GLY A 137 9.01 -14.56 -4.41
CA GLY A 137 9.57 -13.76 -5.51
C GLY A 137 8.56 -12.84 -6.19
N SER A 138 7.28 -13.24 -6.29
CA SER A 138 6.25 -12.37 -6.88
C SER A 138 6.05 -11.11 -6.06
N TYR A 139 6.05 -11.19 -4.74
CA TYR A 139 5.86 -10.05 -3.86
C TYR A 139 7.12 -9.18 -3.70
N ILE A 140 8.33 -9.74 -3.90
CA ILE A 140 9.54 -8.91 -4.01
C ILE A 140 9.39 -7.94 -5.19
N TRP A 141 9.02 -8.48 -6.36
CA TRP A 141 8.76 -7.66 -7.54
C TRP A 141 7.53 -6.77 -7.38
N GLY A 142 6.46 -7.28 -6.76
CA GLY A 142 5.22 -6.53 -6.61
C GLY A 142 5.35 -5.29 -5.73
N PHE A 143 5.98 -5.41 -4.57
CA PHE A 143 6.21 -4.26 -3.71
C PHE A 143 7.34 -3.36 -4.22
N GLY A 144 8.36 -3.92 -4.87
CA GLY A 144 9.43 -3.13 -5.49
C GLY A 144 8.88 -2.26 -6.63
N LEU A 145 8.06 -2.83 -7.51
CA LEU A 145 7.37 -2.11 -8.57
C LEU A 145 6.40 -1.06 -8.00
N LEU A 146 5.59 -1.44 -7.00
CA LEU A 146 4.68 -0.51 -6.35
C LEU A 146 5.43 0.69 -5.76
N ALA A 147 6.58 0.48 -5.10
CA ALA A 147 7.39 1.58 -4.58
C ALA A 147 7.89 2.51 -5.70
N GLY A 148 8.37 1.94 -6.82
CA GLY A 148 8.80 2.72 -7.98
C GLY A 148 7.66 3.54 -8.60
N ILE A 149 6.49 2.93 -8.79
CA ILE A 149 5.31 3.63 -9.32
C ILE A 149 4.84 4.69 -8.33
N ALA A 150 4.76 4.38 -7.03
CA ALA A 150 4.33 5.34 -6.01
C ALA A 150 5.25 6.57 -5.93
N LEU A 151 6.57 6.36 -6.04
CA LEU A 151 7.53 7.45 -6.14
C LEU A 151 7.26 8.32 -7.38
N ARG A 152 7.04 7.69 -8.54
CA ARG A 152 6.70 8.42 -9.77
C ARG A 152 5.36 9.15 -9.66
N SER A 153 4.33 8.56 -9.05
CA SER A 153 3.06 9.22 -8.77
C SER A 153 3.26 10.49 -7.95
N ILE A 154 4.02 10.42 -6.85
CA ILE A 154 4.31 11.57 -5.98
C ILE A 154 5.07 12.68 -6.72
N LEU A 155 5.98 12.31 -7.62
CA LEU A 155 6.76 13.30 -8.38
C LEU A 155 5.97 13.96 -9.52
N THR A 156 4.80 13.42 -9.88
CA THR A 156 4.00 13.87 -11.03
C THR A 156 2.63 14.41 -10.65
N GLY A 157 2.20 14.25 -9.40
CA GLY A 157 0.96 14.84 -8.85
C GLY A 157 1.22 15.60 -7.57
#